data_AF-A0A7C4PT80-F1
#
_entry.id   AF-A0A7C4PT80-F1
#
_cell.length_a   1.000
_cell.length_b   1.000
_cell.length_c   1.000
_cell.angle_alpha   90.00
_cell.angle_beta   90.00
_cell.angle_gamma   90.00
#
_symmetry.space_group_name_H-M   'P 1'
#
loop_
_entity.id
_entity.type
_entity.pdbx_description
1 polymer ?
#
loop_
_entity_poly.entity_id
_entity_poly.type
_entity_poly.pdbx_seq_one_letter_code
_entity_poly.pdbx_strand_id
1 'polypeptide(L)'
;MKLLTHVLITFALGSLIAMTISRSVLVMNSVFIISFLINYLIDLLGHRGGRRTSLTHELFNNLVISLTTGLLIHSLLNLPGPLTVALTTSLIASSTHLLLDSLSGGIFVYSSNGLSRLTLSSRSYDDYLLNTLVITTSVVLLVIILYNLL
;
A
#
# COMPACT_ATOMS: atom_id res chain seq x y z
N MET A 1 8.56 -3.64 5.49
CA MET A 1 8.83 -2.50 6.39
C MET A 1 7.73 -2.44 7.44
N LYS A 2 7.77 -1.48 8.37
CA LYS A 2 6.68 -1.33 9.34
C LYS A 2 5.35 -1.06 8.65
N LEU A 3 4.26 -1.66 9.16
CA LEU A 3 2.91 -1.46 8.64
C LEU A 3 2.56 0.02 8.47
N LEU A 4 2.89 0.84 9.47
CA LEU A 4 2.66 2.29 9.44
C LEU A 4 3.31 2.96 8.21
N THR A 5 4.52 2.53 7.84
CA THR A 5 5.24 3.04 6.67
C THR A 5 4.47 2.74 5.39
N HIS A 6 3.98 1.50 5.24
CA HIS A 6 3.16 1.10 4.09
C HIS A 6 1.84 1.86 4.01
N VAL A 7 1.14 1.99 5.15
CA VAL A 7 -0.13 2.73 5.23
C VAL A 7 0.07 4.19 4.85
N LEU A 8 1.05 4.89 5.43
CA LEU A 8 1.23 6.32 5.17
C LEU A 8 1.63 6.62 3.73
N ILE A 9 2.52 5.83 3.12
CA ILE A 9 2.90 6.07 1.71
C ILE A 9 1.74 5.79 0.76
N THR A 10 0.99 4.71 0.99
CA THR A 10 -0.20 4.40 0.19
C THR A 10 -1.26 5.49 0.37
N PHE A 11 -1.49 5.95 1.61
CA PHE A 11 -2.47 6.99 1.90
C PHE A 11 -2.08 8.32 1.24
N ALA A 12 -0.81 8.72 1.31
CA ALA A 12 -0.34 9.97 0.71
C ALA A 12 -0.45 9.95 -0.82
N LEU A 13 0.04 8.90 -1.48
CA LEU A 13 -0.02 8.78 -2.94
C LEU A 13 -1.45 8.53 -3.46
N GLY A 14 -2.22 7.71 -2.75
CA GLY A 14 -3.63 7.47 -3.05
C GLY A 14 -4.46 8.76 -2.94
N SER A 15 -4.20 9.57 -1.92
CA SER A 15 -4.88 10.85 -1.73
C SER A 15 -4.48 11.85 -2.81
N LEU A 16 -3.20 11.89 -3.20
CA LEU A 16 -2.72 12.72 -4.30
C LEU A 16 -3.46 12.40 -5.62
N ILE A 17 -3.63 11.12 -5.94
CA ILE A 17 -4.38 10.71 -7.14
C ILE A 17 -5.87 11.00 -6.96
N ALA A 18 -6.44 10.69 -5.79
CA ALA A 18 -7.85 10.94 -5.51
C ALA A 18 -8.23 12.41 -5.65
N MET A 19 -7.34 13.36 -5.31
CA MET A 19 -7.55 14.79 -5.50
C MET A 19 -7.77 15.19 -6.97
N THR A 20 -7.26 14.42 -7.92
CA THR A 20 -7.48 14.66 -9.36
C THR A 20 -8.88 14.21 -9.80
N ILE A 21 -9.53 13.36 -9.01
CA ILE A 21 -10.87 12.81 -9.26
C ILE A 21 -11.92 13.59 -8.46
N SER A 22 -11.67 13.85 -7.17
CA SER A 22 -12.56 14.55 -6.26
C SER A 22 -11.79 15.25 -5.15
N ARG A 23 -11.99 16.57 -4.99
CA ARG A 23 -11.41 17.38 -3.91
C ARG A 23 -12.31 17.32 -2.67
N SER A 24 -12.38 16.15 -2.03
CA SER A 24 -13.23 15.93 -0.86
C SER A 24 -12.46 15.22 0.25
N VAL A 25 -12.54 15.78 1.47
CA VAL A 25 -11.99 15.17 2.68
C VAL A 25 -12.61 13.80 2.95
N LEU A 26 -13.89 13.61 2.61
CA LEU A 26 -14.56 12.31 2.76
C LEU A 26 -13.94 11.24 1.84
N VAL A 27 -13.59 11.62 0.61
CA VAL A 27 -12.90 10.71 -0.32
C VAL A 27 -11.49 10.39 0.18
N MET A 28 -10.80 11.37 0.76
CA MET A 28 -9.50 11.17 1.41
C MET A 28 -9.60 10.16 2.57
N ASN A 29 -10.66 10.23 3.39
CA ASN A 29 -10.92 9.24 4.44
C ASN A 29 -11.13 7.82 3.87
N SER A 30 -11.81 7.69 2.73
CA SER A 30 -11.95 6.40 2.04
C SER A 30 -10.60 5.82 1.62
N VAL A 31 -9.70 6.65 1.09
CA VAL A 31 -8.33 6.24 0.73
C VAL A 31 -7.58 5.73 1.95
N PHE A 32 -7.67 6.42 3.10
CA PHE A 32 -7.04 5.98 4.34
C PHE A 32 -7.55 4.60 4.80
N ILE A 33 -8.88 4.40 4.82
CA ILE A 33 -9.49 3.13 5.24
C ILE A 33 -9.03 1.98 4.33
N ILE A 34 -9.07 2.19 3.01
CA ILE A 34 -8.63 1.19 2.03
C ILE A 34 -7.14 0.89 2.19
N SER A 35 -6.31 1.92 2.31
CA SER A 35 -4.87 1.80 2.53
C SER A 35 -4.53 0.98 3.78
N PHE A 36 -5.18 1.29 4.91
CA PHE A 36 -4.98 0.58 6.16
C PHE A 36 -5.34 -0.89 6.04
N LEU A 37 -6.55 -1.19 5.57
CA LEU A 37 -7.07 -2.56 5.53
C LEU A 37 -6.34 -3.45 4.53
N ILE A 38 -5.96 -2.93 3.35
CA ILE A 38 -5.18 -3.70 2.37
C ILE A 38 -3.81 -4.05 2.95
N ASN A 39 -3.05 -3.06 3.45
CA ASN A 39 -1.71 -3.31 3.98
C ASN A 39 -1.74 -4.22 5.21
N TYR A 40 -2.72 -4.02 6.11
CA TYR A 40 -2.93 -4.89 7.25
C TYR A 40 -3.21 -6.33 6.81
N LEU A 41 -4.08 -6.54 5.82
CA LEU A 41 -4.42 -7.87 5.32
C LEU A 41 -3.22 -8.56 4.64
N ILE A 42 -2.45 -7.84 3.84
CA ILE A 42 -1.24 -8.36 3.19
C ILE A 42 -0.23 -8.83 4.24
N ASP A 43 0.01 -8.03 5.28
CA ASP A 43 0.94 -8.37 6.36
C ASP A 43 0.43 -9.53 7.21
N LEU A 44 -0.86 -9.52 7.57
CA LEU A 44 -1.51 -10.55 8.39
C LEU A 44 -1.45 -11.92 7.72
N LEU A 45 -1.77 -11.98 6.43
CA LEU A 45 -1.78 -13.24 5.67
C LEU A 45 -0.38 -13.61 5.14
N GLY A 46 0.52 -12.63 5.06
CA GLY A 46 1.81 -12.73 4.40
C GLY A 46 2.94 -13.28 5.26
N HIS A 47 2.83 -13.20 6.58
CA HIS A 47 3.92 -13.57 7.49
C HIS A 47 3.67 -14.90 8.21
N ARG A 48 4.53 -15.88 8.00
CA ARG A 48 4.55 -17.17 8.72
C ARG A 48 5.89 -17.36 9.40
N GLY A 49 5.90 -17.46 10.74
CA GLY A 49 7.14 -17.60 11.51
C GLY A 49 8.13 -16.43 11.28
N GLY A 50 7.61 -15.21 11.10
CA GLY A 50 8.41 -14.02 10.78
C GLY A 50 8.96 -13.96 9.35
N ARG A 51 8.56 -14.89 8.47
CA ARG A 51 8.98 -14.92 7.06
C ARG A 51 7.81 -14.59 6.14
N ARG A 52 8.10 -13.80 5.10
CA ARG A 52 7.17 -13.49 4.02
C ARG A 52 6.86 -14.72 3.19
N THR A 53 5.62 -14.81 2.73
CA THR A 53 5.11 -15.90 1.90
C THR A 53 4.76 -15.39 0.50
N SER A 54 4.84 -16.27 -0.48
CA SER A 54 4.45 -15.99 -1.86
C SER A 54 2.95 -15.79 -2.06
N LEU A 55 2.14 -16.05 -1.03
CA LEU A 55 0.70 -15.81 -1.09
C LEU A 55 0.38 -14.32 -1.23
N THR A 56 1.05 -13.46 -0.47
CA THR A 56 0.75 -12.02 -0.47
C THR A 56 1.93 -11.16 -0.89
N HIS A 57 3.14 -11.71 -1.00
CA HIS A 57 4.34 -10.98 -1.43
C HIS A 57 4.82 -11.42 -2.81
N GLU A 58 3.96 -12.09 -3.59
CA GLU A 58 4.17 -12.30 -5.03
C GLU A 58 3.41 -11.22 -5.81
N LEU A 59 4.00 -10.71 -6.91
CA LEU A 59 3.47 -9.59 -7.68
C LEU A 59 1.99 -9.73 -8.06
N PHE A 60 1.63 -10.83 -8.73
CA PHE A 60 0.28 -11.03 -9.23
C PHE A 60 -0.72 -11.29 -8.10
N ASN A 61 -0.38 -12.17 -7.15
CA ASN A 61 -1.24 -12.47 -6.01
C ASN A 61 -1.51 -11.23 -5.15
N ASN A 62 -0.47 -10.44 -4.87
CA ASN A 62 -0.60 -9.20 -4.11
C ASN A 62 -1.53 -8.20 -4.82
N LEU A 63 -1.40 -8.07 -6.14
CA LEU A 63 -2.27 -7.20 -6.94
C LEU A 63 -3.72 -7.67 -6.87
N VAL A 64 -3.98 -8.96 -7.09
CA VAL A 64 -5.33 -9.54 -7.03
C VAL A 64 -5.93 -9.33 -5.65
N ILE A 65 -5.20 -9.66 -4.57
CA ILE A 65 -5.65 -9.45 -3.19
C ILE A 65 -5.98 -7.98 -2.97
N SER A 66 -5.08 -7.06 -3.33
CA SER A 66 -5.29 -5.62 -3.12
C SER A 66 -6.51 -5.08 -3.86
N LEU A 67 -6.71 -5.47 -5.12
CA LEU A 67 -7.87 -5.05 -5.92
C LEU A 67 -9.17 -5.63 -5.37
N THR A 68 -9.22 -6.93 -5.11
CA THR A 68 -10.42 -7.59 -4.56
C THR A 68 -10.76 -7.02 -3.18
N THR A 69 -9.78 -6.84 -2.30
CA THR A 69 -9.99 -6.27 -0.97
C THR A 69 -10.47 -4.82 -1.06
N GLY A 70 -9.87 -3.96 -1.89
CA GLY A 70 -10.34 -2.59 -2.05
C GLY A 70 -11.75 -2.48 -2.61
N LEU A 71 -12.09 -3.33 -3.60
CA LEU A 71 -13.44 -3.42 -4.15
C LEU A 71 -14.46 -3.84 -3.08
N LEU A 72 -14.14 -4.87 -2.30
CA LEU A 72 -15.01 -5.36 -1.23
C LEU A 72 -15.19 -4.31 -0.13
N ILE A 73 -14.11 -3.65 0.31
CA ILE A 73 -14.16 -2.60 1.33
C ILE A 73 -15.03 -1.44 0.85
N HIS A 74 -14.80 -0.95 -0.37
CA HIS A 74 -15.55 0.17 -0.93
C HIS A 74 -17.04 -0.15 -1.03
N SER A 75 -17.37 -1.36 -1.51
CA SER A 75 -18.76 -1.81 -1.70
C SER A 75 -19.48 -2.10 -0.38
N LEU A 76 -18.84 -2.85 0.54
CA LEU A 76 -19.45 -3.30 1.79
C LEU A 76 -19.60 -2.16 2.81
N LEU A 77 -18.67 -1.20 2.82
CA LEU A 77 -18.73 -0.05 3.72
C LEU A 77 -19.38 1.18 3.08
N ASN A 78 -19.82 1.08 1.82
CA ASN A 78 -20.39 2.18 1.05
C ASN A 78 -19.54 3.46 1.14
N LEU A 79 -18.24 3.32 0.87
CA LEU A 79 -17.28 4.41 1.08
C LEU A 79 -17.52 5.58 0.10
N PRO A 80 -17.39 6.84 0.56
CA PRO A 80 -17.48 8.00 -0.31
C PRO A 80 -16.47 7.97 -1.48
N GLY A 81 -16.91 8.43 -2.65
CA GLY A 81 -16.09 8.55 -3.85
C GLY A 81 -16.37 7.47 -4.89
N PRO A 82 -15.96 7.72 -6.15
CA PRO A 82 -16.17 6.76 -7.23
C PRO A 82 -15.30 5.51 -7.05
N LEU A 83 -15.73 4.40 -7.66
CA LEU A 83 -15.01 3.12 -7.66
C LEU A 83 -13.55 3.24 -8.14
N THR A 84 -13.28 4.21 -9.02
CA THR A 84 -11.93 4.50 -9.51
C THR A 84 -10.96 4.90 -8.38
N VAL A 85 -11.43 5.56 -7.31
CA VAL A 85 -10.60 5.86 -6.13
C VAL A 85 -10.20 4.57 -5.40
N ALA A 86 -11.13 3.63 -5.26
CA ALA A 86 -10.82 2.34 -4.62
C ALA A 86 -9.80 1.53 -5.44
N LEU A 87 -10.03 1.40 -6.75
CA LEU A 87 -9.14 0.67 -7.65
C LEU A 87 -7.73 1.29 -7.72
N THR A 88 -7.63 2.61 -7.83
CA THR A 88 -6.34 3.30 -7.87
C THR A 88 -5.61 3.20 -6.53
N THR A 89 -6.32 3.36 -5.41
CA THR A 89 -5.72 3.17 -4.06
C THR A 89 -5.23 1.74 -3.87
N SER A 90 -5.98 0.73 -4.32
CA SER A 90 -5.56 -0.67 -4.30
C SER A 90 -4.30 -0.93 -5.12
N LEU A 91 -4.21 -0.36 -6.33
CA LEU A 91 -3.03 -0.49 -7.17
C LEU A 91 -1.79 0.14 -6.53
N ILE A 92 -1.96 1.33 -5.93
CA ILE A 92 -0.90 2.03 -5.19
C ILE A 92 -0.50 1.23 -3.95
N ALA A 93 -1.46 0.69 -3.22
CA ALA A 93 -1.21 -0.16 -2.05
C ALA A 93 -0.35 -1.36 -2.45
N SER A 94 -0.75 -2.10 -3.48
CA SER A 94 0.00 -3.23 -4.01
C SER A 94 1.43 -2.84 -4.42
N SER A 95 1.55 -1.79 -5.23
CA SER A 95 2.83 -1.36 -5.79
C SER A 95 3.78 -0.86 -4.70
N THR A 96 3.31 0.00 -3.80
CA THR A 96 4.13 0.56 -2.72
C THR A 96 4.49 -0.50 -1.68
N HIS A 97 3.57 -1.43 -1.38
CA HIS A 97 3.85 -2.53 -0.47
C HIS A 97 5.01 -3.39 -0.96
N LEU A 98 4.92 -3.90 -2.19
CA LEU A 98 5.96 -4.74 -2.77
C LEU A 98 7.27 -3.98 -3.01
N LEU A 99 7.20 -2.71 -3.43
CA LEU A 99 8.39 -1.88 -3.62
C LEU A 99 9.17 -1.72 -2.31
N LEU A 100 8.50 -1.31 -1.23
CA LEU A 100 9.15 -1.13 0.07
C LEU A 100 9.67 -2.47 0.63
N ASP A 101 8.98 -3.56 0.37
CA ASP A 101 9.42 -4.87 0.83
C ASP A 101 10.57 -5.45 0.03
N SER A 102 10.66 -5.12 -1.26
CA SER A 102 11.84 -5.43 -2.06
C SER A 102 13.12 -4.78 -1.51
N LEU A 103 13.01 -3.70 -0.72
CA LEU A 103 14.14 -3.00 -0.09
C LEU A 103 14.57 -3.56 1.29
N SER A 104 13.73 -4.38 1.94
CA SER A 104 13.96 -4.83 3.33
C SER A 104 13.95 -6.34 3.54
N GLY A 105 13.26 -7.10 2.70
CA GLY A 105 13.31 -8.57 2.79
C GLY A 105 12.84 -9.28 1.54
N GLY A 106 12.68 -8.57 0.44
CA GLY A 106 12.36 -9.15 -0.84
C GLY A 106 10.89 -9.50 -1.02
N ILE A 107 10.56 -9.70 -2.29
CA ILE A 107 9.28 -10.14 -2.81
C ILE A 107 9.50 -11.40 -3.65
N PHE A 108 8.42 -12.03 -4.08
CA PHE A 108 8.45 -13.18 -4.97
C PHE A 108 8.02 -12.75 -6.38
N VAL A 109 8.71 -13.29 -7.38
CA VAL A 109 8.44 -13.03 -8.80
C VAL A 109 8.47 -14.36 -9.54
N TYR A 110 7.40 -14.64 -10.28
CA TYR A 110 7.37 -15.76 -11.21
C TYR A 110 8.23 -15.44 -12.44
N SER A 111 9.12 -16.37 -12.76
CA SER A 111 9.96 -16.37 -13.96
C SER A 111 9.76 -17.67 -14.74
N SER A 112 10.37 -17.78 -15.92
CA SER A 112 10.38 -19.04 -16.69
C SER A 112 10.94 -20.23 -15.89
N ASN A 113 11.78 -19.96 -14.90
CA ASN A 113 12.43 -20.98 -14.07
C ASN A 113 11.67 -21.22 -12.75
N GLY A 114 10.43 -20.74 -12.65
CA GLY A 114 9.59 -20.83 -11.48
C GLY A 114 9.66 -19.60 -10.57
N LEU A 115 9.24 -19.79 -9.32
CA LEU A 115 9.12 -18.72 -8.34
C LEU A 115 10.49 -18.38 -7.75
N SER A 116 10.90 -17.12 -7.89
CA SER A 116 12.17 -16.61 -7.37
C SER A 116 11.96 -15.49 -6.36
N ARG A 117 12.91 -15.26 -5.46
CA ARG A 117 12.87 -14.15 -4.50
C ARG A 117 13.71 -12.99 -5.04
N LEU A 118 13.09 -11.83 -5.21
CA LEU A 118 13.73 -10.59 -5.66
C LEU A 118 13.90 -9.63 -4.48
N THR A 119 15.12 -9.16 -4.27
CA THR A 119 15.47 -8.19 -3.23
C THR A 119 16.31 -7.10 -3.88
N LEU A 120 15.80 -5.86 -3.90
CA LEU A 120 16.53 -4.69 -4.42
C LEU A 120 17.58 -4.19 -3.44
N SER A 121 17.33 -4.35 -2.13
CA SER A 121 18.27 -4.01 -1.08
C SER A 121 18.07 -4.91 0.13
N SER A 122 19.14 -5.23 0.84
CA SER A 122 19.14 -6.09 2.03
C SER A 122 19.02 -5.29 3.34
N ARG A 123 18.24 -4.19 3.36
CA ARG A 123 18.07 -3.40 4.59
C ARG A 123 17.29 -4.19 5.64
N SER A 124 17.47 -3.85 6.91
CA SER A 124 16.62 -4.41 7.96
C SER A 124 15.18 -3.95 7.79
N TYR A 125 14.23 -4.80 8.19
CA TYR A 125 12.82 -4.41 8.35
C TYR A 125 12.66 -3.17 9.26
N ASP A 126 13.49 -3.09 10.30
CA ASP A 126 13.54 -2.02 11.29
C ASP A 126 14.57 -0.92 10.96
N ASP A 127 14.96 -0.76 9.69
CA ASP A 127 15.84 0.35 9.28
C ASP A 127 15.17 1.70 9.63
N TYR A 128 15.66 2.34 10.68
CA TYR A 128 15.09 3.57 11.23
C TYR A 128 15.11 4.71 10.22
N LEU A 129 16.21 4.85 9.48
CA LEU A 129 16.39 5.94 8.52
C LEU A 129 15.40 5.80 7.37
N LEU A 130 15.27 4.59 6.82
CA LEU A 130 14.39 4.35 5.68
C LEU A 130 12.91 4.49 6.05
N ASN A 131 12.49 3.95 7.20
CA ASN A 131 11.12 4.12 7.68
C ASN A 131 10.82 5.60 7.96
N THR A 132 11.73 6.33 8.64
CA THR A 132 11.56 7.75 8.95
C THR A 132 11.43 8.59 7.68
N LEU A 133 12.30 8.37 6.70
CA LEU A 133 12.28 9.13 5.44
C LEU A 133 10.96 8.94 4.68
N VAL A 134 10.46 7.71 4.56
CA VAL A 134 9.19 7.42 3.89
C VAL A 134 8.02 8.04 4.66
N ILE A 135 7.99 7.89 5.99
CA ILE A 135 6.95 8.46 6.85
C ILE A 135 6.93 9.99 6.75
N THR A 136 8.07 10.66 6.92
CA THR A 136 8.19 12.12 6.87
C THR A 136 7.76 12.65 5.50
N THR A 137 8.21 12.01 4.40
CA THR A 137 7.81 12.40 3.05
C THR A 137 6.30 12.26 2.84
N SER A 138 5.71 11.15 3.34
CA SER A 138 4.27 10.90 3.25
C SER A 138 3.47 11.93 4.04
N VAL A 139 3.91 12.28 5.25
CA VAL A 139 3.26 13.30 6.10
C VAL A 139 3.34 14.68 5.45
N VAL A 140 4.51 15.08 4.92
CA VAL A 140 4.65 16.36 4.20
C VAL A 140 3.69 16.42 3.01
N LEU A 141 3.61 15.34 2.22
CA LEU A 141 2.68 15.27 1.09
C LEU A 141 1.22 15.38 1.54
N LEU A 142 0.83 14.69 2.62
CA LEU A 142 -0.52 14.78 3.18
C LEU A 142 -0.85 16.19 3.70
N VAL A 143 0.10 16.88 4.34
CA VAL A 143 -0.08 18.27 4.77
C VAL A 143 -0.30 19.19 3.58
N ILE A 144 0.47 19.03 2.50
CA ILE A 144 0.29 19.78 1.25
C ILE A 144 -1.10 19.51 0.66
N ILE A 145 -1.52 18.24 0.59
CA ILE A 145 -2.84 17.84 0.11
C ILE A 145 -3.96 18.50 0.93
N LEU A 146 -3.88 18.41 2.26
CA LEU A 146 -4.84 19.00 3.18
C LEU A 146 -4.92 20.53 3.03
N TYR A 147 -3.78 21.20 2.90
CA TYR A 147 -3.74 22.64 2.67
C TYR A 147 -4.46 23.06 1.38
N ASN A 148 -4.44 22.20 0.35
CA ASN A 148 -5.13 22.46 -0.93
C ASN A 148 -6.62 22.03 -0.93
N LEU A 149 -7.12 21.43 0.16
CA LEU A 149 -8.52 21.06 0.34
C LEU A 149 -9.31 22.08 1.17
N LEU A 150 -8.63 22.95 1.93
CA LEU A 150 -9.19 24.04 2.73
C LEU A 150 -9.27 25.34 1.91
#